data_AF-A0A0F9IK64-F1
#
_entry.id   AF-A0A0F9IK64-F1
#
_cell.length_a   1.000
_cell.length_b   1.000
_cell.length_c   1.000
_cell.angle_alpha   90.00
_cell.angle_beta   90.00
_cell.angle_gamma   90.00
#
_symmetry.space_group_name_H-M   'P 1'
#
loop_
_entity.id
_entity.type
_entity.pdbx_description
1 polymer ?
#
loop_
_entity_poly.entity_id
_entity_poly.type
_entity_poly.pdbx_seq_one_letter_code
_entity_poly.pdbx_strand_id
1 'polypeptide(L)'
;MAARVTAGAVKEVVPTKIADSVVLTNFIDTANLFVDTHLASAGHTDAILAKIELYLAAHYVALTEEQGGLTRSKLGDADESFANIYGQGLKATRFGQQALAIDTTGILNSVAATQLKAEFRVV
;
A
#
# COMPACT_ATOMS: atom_id res chain seq x y z
N MET A 1 17.88 0.64 -3.04
CA MET A 1 18.78 0.43 -1.89
C MET A 1 18.57 -1.03 -1.46
N ALA A 2 19.13 -1.54 -0.35
CA ALA A 2 18.76 -2.89 0.10
C ALA A 2 17.35 -2.86 0.72
N ALA A 3 16.52 -3.88 0.47
CA ALA A 3 15.20 -3.99 1.09
C ALA A 3 15.31 -4.07 2.63
N ARG A 4 14.43 -3.35 3.33
CA ARG A 4 14.38 -3.30 4.80
C ARG A 4 13.52 -4.44 5.37
N VAL A 5 12.73 -5.09 4.53
CA VAL A 5 11.73 -6.10 4.90
C VAL A 5 11.95 -7.41 4.14
N THR A 6 11.55 -8.53 4.75
CA THR A 6 11.64 -9.87 4.14
C THR A 6 10.27 -10.37 3.67
N ALA A 7 10.26 -11.31 2.71
CA ALA A 7 9.01 -11.97 2.27
C ALA A 7 8.25 -12.64 3.43
N GLY A 8 8.97 -13.24 4.38
CA GLY A 8 8.37 -13.85 5.57
C GLY A 8 7.56 -12.84 6.39
N ALA A 9 8.12 -11.66 6.67
CA ALA A 9 7.43 -10.61 7.41
C ALA A 9 6.18 -10.11 6.68
N VAL A 10 6.21 -10.02 5.34
CA VAL A 10 5.03 -9.64 4.54
C VAL A 10 3.93 -10.70 4.65
N LYS A 11 4.29 -11.99 4.60
CA LYS A 11 3.33 -13.11 4.71
C LYS A 11 2.74 -13.29 6.10
N GLU A 12 3.44 -12.87 7.14
CA GLU A 12 2.88 -12.80 8.49
C GLU A 12 1.77 -11.75 8.60
N VAL A 13 1.86 -10.67 7.81
CA VAL A 13 0.88 -9.57 7.81
C VAL A 13 -0.27 -9.82 6.84
N VAL A 14 0.01 -10.43 5.68
CA VAL A 14 -0.97 -10.73 4.64
C VAL A 14 -0.99 -12.22 4.36
N PRO A 15 -2.09 -12.93 4.67
CA PRO A 15 -2.21 -14.34 4.31
C PRO A 15 -2.30 -14.47 2.79
N THR A 16 -1.20 -14.84 2.13
CA THR A 16 -1.10 -15.00 0.68
C THR A 16 -0.45 -16.33 0.31
N LYS A 17 -0.83 -16.89 -0.84
CA LYS A 17 -0.22 -18.08 -1.43
C LYS A 17 0.86 -17.76 -2.47
N ILE A 18 1.12 -16.48 -2.74
CA ILE A 18 2.14 -16.05 -3.70
C ILE A 18 3.51 -16.57 -3.29
N ALA A 19 4.31 -17.02 -4.24
CA ALA A 19 5.67 -17.50 -4.00
C ALA A 19 6.57 -16.39 -3.45
N ASP A 20 7.49 -16.74 -2.53
CA ASP A 20 8.37 -15.76 -1.88
C ASP A 20 9.21 -14.95 -2.89
N SER A 21 9.64 -15.59 -3.98
CA SER A 21 10.39 -14.93 -5.05
C SER A 21 9.62 -13.78 -5.68
N VAL A 22 8.33 -13.96 -5.95
CA VAL A 22 7.45 -12.93 -6.51
C VAL A 22 7.17 -11.83 -5.49
N VAL A 23 7.01 -12.19 -4.20
CA VAL A 23 6.83 -11.21 -3.12
C VAL A 23 8.05 -10.30 -2.99
N LEU A 24 9.25 -10.89 -3.04
CA LEU A 24 10.50 -10.15 -3.01
C LEU A 24 10.65 -9.25 -4.25
N THR A 25 10.65 -9.81 -5.45
CA THR A 25 11.06 -9.06 -6.64
C THR A 25 10.04 -8.02 -7.12
N ASN A 26 8.74 -8.24 -6.88
CA ASN A 26 7.72 -7.33 -7.42
C ASN A 26 7.15 -6.40 -6.37
N PHE A 27 6.91 -6.88 -5.15
CA PHE A 27 6.20 -6.08 -4.15
C PHE A 27 7.14 -5.39 -3.17
N ILE A 28 8.13 -6.12 -2.65
CA ILE A 28 9.12 -5.53 -1.73
C ILE A 28 10.04 -4.57 -2.48
N ASP A 29 10.56 -4.94 -3.66
CA ASP A 29 11.42 -4.03 -4.44
C ASP A 29 10.68 -2.74 -4.84
N THR A 30 9.41 -2.85 -5.23
CA THR A 30 8.57 -1.67 -5.53
C THR A 30 8.34 -0.82 -4.28
N ALA A 31 8.02 -1.44 -3.14
CA ALA A 31 7.83 -0.73 -1.89
C ALA A 31 9.13 -0.04 -1.43
N ASN A 32 10.28 -0.71 -1.55
CA ASN A 32 11.59 -0.17 -1.22
C ASN A 32 11.92 1.05 -2.09
N LEU A 33 11.74 0.92 -3.40
CA LEU A 33 11.95 2.04 -4.34
C LEU A 33 11.04 3.22 -3.99
N PHE A 34 9.77 2.97 -3.68
CA PHE A 34 8.81 4.01 -3.35
C PHE A 34 9.18 4.74 -2.06
N VAL A 35 9.53 3.99 -1.00
CA VAL A 35 9.98 4.54 0.28
C VAL A 35 11.29 5.32 0.12
N ASP A 36 12.25 4.78 -0.62
CA ASP A 36 13.53 5.46 -0.85
C ASP A 36 13.34 6.76 -1.65
N THR A 37 12.47 6.75 -2.66
CA THR A 37 12.23 7.92 -3.52
C THR A 37 11.52 9.04 -2.78
N HIS A 38 10.56 8.71 -1.91
CA HIS A 38 9.68 9.71 -1.32
C HIS A 38 9.95 10.02 0.16
N LEU A 39 10.50 9.07 0.92
CA LEU A 39 10.60 9.16 2.37
C LEU A 39 12.03 9.10 2.93
N ALA A 40 13.04 8.77 2.12
CA ALA A 40 14.42 8.65 2.60
C ALA A 40 14.95 9.94 3.27
N SER A 41 14.54 11.11 2.78
CA SER A 41 14.92 12.42 3.34
C SER A 41 13.85 13.04 4.24
N ALA A 42 12.79 12.30 4.57
CA ALA A 42 11.63 12.84 5.27
C ALA A 42 11.79 12.89 6.81
N GLY A 43 12.95 12.47 7.33
CA GLY A 43 13.26 12.51 8.77
C GLY A 43 12.71 11.33 9.58
N HIS A 44 12.21 10.29 8.91
CA HIS A 44 11.81 9.05 9.56
C HIS A 44 13.01 8.24 10.04
N THR A 45 12.83 7.51 11.15
CA THR A 45 13.82 6.50 11.58
C THR A 45 13.76 5.28 10.67
N ASP A 46 14.85 4.53 10.57
CA ASP A 46 14.88 3.29 9.78
C ASP A 46 13.82 2.28 10.22
N ALA A 47 13.48 2.26 11.52
CA ALA A 47 12.42 1.42 12.06
C ALA A 47 11.04 1.82 11.51
N ILE A 48 10.76 3.12 11.38
CA ILE A 48 9.51 3.61 10.79
C ILE A 48 9.48 3.32 9.29
N LEU A 49 10.59 3.59 8.58
CA LEU A 49 10.70 3.30 7.15
C LEU A 49 10.48 1.81 6.85
N ALA A 50 11.03 0.91 7.69
CA ALA A 50 10.80 -0.53 7.56
C ALA A 50 9.33 -0.92 7.77
N LYS A 51 8.62 -0.27 8.70
CA LYS A 51 7.18 -0.52 8.88
C LYS A 51 6.35 0.01 7.72
N ILE A 52 6.68 1.18 7.20
CA ILE A 52 6.02 1.74 6.01
C ILE A 52 6.25 0.82 4.80
N GLU A 53 7.48 0.38 4.56
CA GLU A 53 7.83 -0.55 3.48
C GLU A 53 7.06 -1.87 3.60
N LEU A 54 6.95 -2.43 4.82
CA LEU A 54 6.19 -3.65 5.11
C LEU A 54 4.71 -3.51 4.72
N TYR A 55 4.07 -2.43 5.16
CA TYR A 55 2.65 -2.20 4.89
C TYR A 55 2.37 -1.80 3.43
N LEU A 56 3.33 -1.18 2.73
CA LEU A 56 3.26 -0.95 1.28
C LEU A 56 3.42 -2.24 0.48
N ALA A 57 4.37 -3.10 0.83
CA ALA A 57 4.52 -4.41 0.20
C ALA A 57 3.25 -5.26 0.41
N ALA A 58 2.72 -5.26 1.63
CA ALA A 58 1.44 -5.89 1.98
C ALA A 58 0.26 -5.33 1.17
N HIS A 59 0.22 -4.01 0.95
CA HIS A 59 -0.78 -3.37 0.10
C HIS A 59 -0.74 -3.90 -1.34
N TYR A 60 0.44 -4.01 -1.94
CA TYR A 60 0.57 -4.52 -3.31
C TYR A 60 0.21 -6.01 -3.44
N VAL A 61 0.58 -6.83 -2.45
CA VAL A 61 0.14 -8.23 -2.35
C VAL A 61 -1.39 -8.29 -2.29
N ALA A 62 -2.01 -7.53 -1.39
CA ALA A 62 -3.46 -7.52 -1.21
C ALA A 62 -4.19 -7.04 -2.47
N LEU A 63 -3.69 -6.03 -3.17
CA LEU A 63 -4.27 -5.62 -4.46
C LEU A 63 -4.25 -6.72 -5.50
N THR A 64 -3.19 -7.53 -5.53
CA THR A 64 -3.03 -8.62 -6.50
C THR A 64 -3.97 -9.79 -6.19
N GLU A 65 -4.08 -10.18 -4.91
CA GLU A 65 -4.92 -11.30 -4.48
C GLU A 65 -6.41 -10.93 -4.44
N GLU A 66 -6.75 -9.74 -3.94
CA GLU A 66 -8.14 -9.32 -3.71
C GLU A 66 -8.79 -8.66 -4.95
N GLN A 67 -8.06 -8.55 -6.08
CA GLN A 67 -8.53 -7.94 -7.33
C GLN A 67 -9.32 -6.62 -7.18
N GLY A 68 -8.97 -5.78 -6.18
CA GLY A 68 -9.68 -4.52 -5.93
C GLY A 68 -10.52 -4.45 -4.66
N GLY A 69 -10.17 -5.22 -3.62
CA GLY A 69 -10.60 -4.97 -2.25
C GLY A 69 -11.99 -5.51 -1.93
N LEU A 70 -12.03 -6.60 -1.15
CA LEU A 70 -13.25 -7.08 -0.52
C LEU A 70 -13.74 -6.06 0.51
N THR A 71 -14.72 -5.24 0.14
CA THR A 71 -15.33 -4.24 1.03
C THR A 71 -16.22 -4.84 2.11
N ARG A 72 -16.71 -6.08 1.91
CA ARG A 72 -17.56 -6.77 2.87
C ARG A 72 -17.47 -8.28 2.66
N SER A 73 -17.16 -9.03 3.72
CA SER A 73 -17.27 -10.50 3.75
C SER A 73 -18.26 -10.86 4.86
N LYS A 74 -19.40 -11.46 4.49
CA LYS A 74 -20.40 -11.97 5.43
C LYS A 74 -20.53 -13.47 5.19
N LEU A 75 -20.35 -14.30 6.22
CA LEU A 75 -20.39 -15.75 6.10
C LEU A 75 -21.80 -16.25 6.49
N GLY A 76 -22.60 -16.72 5.52
CA GLY A 76 -24.01 -17.12 5.68
C GLY A 76 -24.83 -16.85 4.41
N ASP A 77 -26.01 -16.22 4.52
CA ASP A 77 -26.60 -15.39 3.44
C ASP A 77 -25.58 -14.33 2.99
N ALA A 78 -24.63 -14.77 2.18
CA ALA A 78 -23.37 -14.11 1.91
C ALA A 78 -23.49 -13.29 0.63
N ASP A 79 -23.56 -11.97 0.81
CA ASP A 79 -23.49 -10.99 -0.27
C ASP A 79 -22.04 -10.49 -0.37
N GLU A 80 -21.36 -10.88 -1.44
CA GLU A 80 -20.06 -10.36 -1.84
C GLU A 80 -20.26 -9.15 -2.75
N SER A 81 -20.21 -7.96 -2.17
CA SER A 81 -20.24 -6.71 -2.93
C SER A 81 -18.81 -6.26 -3.25
N PHE A 82 -18.43 -6.33 -4.53
CA PHE A 82 -17.21 -5.72 -5.06
C PHE A 82 -17.44 -4.21 -5.20
N ALA A 83 -16.70 -3.41 -4.43
CA ALA A 83 -16.80 -1.97 -4.57
C ALA A 83 -15.92 -1.52 -5.75
N ASN A 84 -16.56 -1.03 -6.81
CA ASN A 84 -15.91 -0.36 -7.94
C ASN A 84 -15.42 1.04 -7.52
N ILE A 85 -14.64 1.15 -6.43
CA ILE A 85 -14.12 2.43 -5.94
C ILE A 85 -12.81 2.75 -6.65
N TYR A 86 -12.95 3.27 -7.87
CA TYR A 86 -11.83 3.83 -8.61
C TYR A 86 -11.25 5.05 -7.87
N GLY A 87 -9.93 5.14 -7.77
CA GLY A 87 -9.23 6.33 -7.25
C GLY A 87 -8.93 6.35 -5.74
N GLN A 88 -9.10 5.25 -5.00
CA GLN A 88 -8.70 5.18 -3.59
C GLN A 88 -7.17 5.08 -3.39
N GLY A 89 -6.41 4.68 -4.42
CA GLY A 89 -4.95 4.57 -4.34
C GLY A 89 -4.51 3.72 -3.14
N LEU A 90 -3.59 4.25 -2.32
CA LEU A 90 -3.15 3.58 -1.08
C LEU A 90 -4.29 3.32 -0.09
N LYS A 91 -5.42 4.03 -0.17
CA LYS A 91 -6.59 3.80 0.72
C LYS A 91 -7.44 2.60 0.30
N ALA A 92 -7.15 1.96 -0.83
CA ALA A 92 -7.92 0.83 -1.36
C ALA A 92 -7.85 -0.44 -0.50
N THR A 93 -6.82 -0.56 0.36
CA THR A 93 -6.68 -1.70 1.27
C THR A 93 -6.39 -1.22 2.68
N ARG A 94 -6.69 -2.06 3.67
CA ARG A 94 -6.33 -1.80 5.08
C ARG A 94 -4.83 -1.55 5.29
N PHE A 95 -3.98 -2.23 4.51
CA PHE A 95 -2.53 -2.15 4.64
C PHE A 95 -1.99 -0.81 4.12
N GLY A 96 -2.50 -0.33 2.99
CA GLY A 96 -2.13 0.99 2.49
C GLY A 96 -2.67 2.13 3.37
N GLN A 97 -3.84 1.97 3.99
CA GLN A 97 -4.32 2.89 5.04
C GLN A 97 -3.38 2.89 6.27
N GLN A 98 -2.87 1.74 6.67
CA GLN A 98 -1.90 1.63 7.76
C GLN A 98 -0.56 2.30 7.41
N ALA A 99 -0.07 2.13 6.18
CA ALA A 99 1.13 2.81 5.70
C ALA A 99 0.97 4.35 5.75
N LEU A 100 -0.19 4.86 5.31
CA LEU A 100 -0.53 6.28 5.42
C LEU A 100 -0.60 6.78 6.88
N ALA A 101 -1.12 5.95 7.80
CA ALA A 101 -1.24 6.32 9.20
C ALA A 101 0.13 6.38 9.92
N ILE A 102 1.08 5.55 9.50
CA ILE A 102 2.43 5.51 10.06
C ILE A 102 3.29 6.66 9.52
N ASP A 103 3.05 7.10 8.27
CA ASP A 103 3.71 8.27 7.71
C ASP A 103 3.20 9.58 8.33
N THR A 104 3.87 10.01 9.40
CA THR A 104 3.56 11.28 10.09
C THR A 104 3.87 12.54 9.27
N THR A 105 4.59 12.41 8.14
CA THR A 105 4.98 13.55 7.29
C THR A 105 3.88 13.93 6.30
N GLY A 106 2.95 13.01 6.02
CA GLY A 106 1.88 13.21 5.06
C GLY A 106 2.33 13.17 3.58
N ILE A 107 3.60 12.84 3.30
CA ILE A 107 4.13 12.72 1.94
C ILE A 107 3.44 11.59 1.19
N LEU A 108 3.21 10.45 1.82
CA LEU A 108 2.48 9.35 1.19
C LEU A 108 1.04 9.75 0.83
N ASN A 109 0.39 10.52 1.71
CA ASN A 109 -0.98 10.97 1.47
C ASN A 109 -1.03 12.04 0.36
N SER A 110 -0.02 12.89 0.23
CA SER A 110 0.05 13.88 -0.86
C SER A 110 0.32 13.23 -2.21
N VAL A 111 1.22 12.24 -2.28
CA VAL A 111 1.51 11.48 -3.50
C VAL A 111 0.32 10.59 -3.90
N ALA A 112 -0.43 10.05 -2.94
CA ALA A 112 -1.61 9.22 -3.21
C ALA A 112 -2.86 10.03 -3.61
N ALA A 113 -2.92 11.32 -3.29
CA ALA A 113 -4.12 12.15 -3.45
C ALA A 113 -4.14 13.00 -4.73
N THR A 114 -3.50 12.55 -5.83
CA THR A 114 -3.42 13.25 -7.12
C THR A 114 -4.77 13.38 -7.86
N GLN A 115 -5.81 13.83 -7.18
CA GLN A 115 -6.91 14.56 -7.82
C GLN A 115 -6.37 15.95 -8.17
N LEU A 116 -5.76 16.07 -9.34
CA LEU A 116 -5.58 17.36 -9.98
C LEU A 116 -6.97 18.00 -10.10
N LYS A 117 -7.28 18.97 -9.24
CA LYS A 117 -8.46 19.81 -9.43
C LYS A 117 -8.21 20.63 -10.68
N ALA A 118 -8.86 20.28 -11.79
CA ALA A 118 -8.86 21.12 -12.97
C ALA A 118 -9.52 22.45 -12.60
N GLU A 119 -8.74 23.54 -12.56
CA GLU A 119 -9.26 24.89 -12.42
C GLU A 119 -9.37 25.56 -13.79
N PHE A 120 -10.58 26.00 -14.16
CA PHE A 120 -10.81 26.77 -15.37
C PHE A 120 -10.77 28.26 -15.01
N ARG A 121 -9.71 28.95 -15.41
CA ARG A 121 -9.58 30.40 -15.23
C ARG A 121 -10.13 31.11 -16.47
N VAL A 122 -11.27 31.77 -16.32
CA VAL A 122 -11.76 32.73 -17.33
C VAL A 122 -10.95 34.01 -17.16
N VAL A 123 -10.27 34.43 -18.23
CA VAL A 123 -9.60 35.73 -18.33
C VAL A 123 -10.51 36.69 -19.09
#